data_AF-A0A3N5JL36-F1
#
_entry.id   AF-A0A3N5JL36-F1
#
_cell.length_a   1.000
_cell.length_b   1.000
_cell.length_c   1.000
_cell.angle_alpha   90.00
_cell.angle_beta   90.00
_cell.angle_gamma   90.00
#
_symmetry.space_group_name_H-M   'P 1'
#
loop_
_entity.id
_entity.type
_entity.pdbx_description
1 polymer ?
#
loop_
_entity_poly.entity_id
_entity_poly.type
_entity_poly.pdbx_seq_one_letter_code
_entity_poly.pdbx_strand_id
1 'polypeptide(L)' 'YGHAGRRIDNPAEVEDALKWAFSEEMKEKLVFLDFRTDQTENVYPMIPGGKGLSEMILV' A
#
# COMPACT_ATOMS: atom_id res chain seq x y z
N TYR A 1 2.62 0.39 24.03
CA TYR A 1 3.64 0.91 23.10
C TYR A 1 3.10 2.21 22.53
N GLY A 2 3.66 3.37 22.90
CA GLY A 2 3.09 4.71 22.63
C GLY A 2 3.16 5.17 21.17
N HIS A 3 3.00 4.25 20.21
CA HIS A 3 3.02 4.52 18.79
C HIS A 3 1.62 4.79 18.28
N ALA A 4 1.53 5.68 17.28
CA ALA A 4 0.26 5.99 16.64
C ALA A 4 0.00 4.95 15.54
N GLY A 5 -1.25 4.48 15.40
CA GLY A 5 -1.59 3.47 14.41
C GLY A 5 -2.99 3.67 13.85
N ARG A 6 -3.16 3.41 12.55
CA ARG A 6 -4.47 3.34 11.88
C ARG A 6 -4.53 2.12 10.99
N ARG A 7 -5.70 1.47 10.98
CA ARG A 7 -6.09 0.51 9.96
C ARG A 7 -6.97 1.21 8.93
N ILE A 8 -6.75 0.89 7.65
CA ILE A 8 -7.47 1.43 6.51
C ILE A 8 -8.15 0.24 5.84
N ASP A 9 -9.49 0.21 5.90
CA ASP A 9 -10.28 -0.93 5.42
C ASP A 9 -10.94 -0.65 4.05
N ASN A 10 -10.97 0.61 3.60
CA ASN A 10 -11.51 0.97 2.30
C ASN A 10 -10.69 2.07 1.59
N PRO A 11 -10.77 2.18 0.24
CA PRO A 11 -9.97 3.13 -0.52
C PRO A 11 -10.22 4.61 -0.22
N ALA A 12 -11.43 4.98 0.21
CA ALA A 12 -11.78 6.38 0.44
C ALA A 12 -11.03 6.98 1.64
N GLU A 13 -10.58 6.15 2.58
CA GLU A 13 -9.84 6.55 3.77
C GLU A 13 -8.35 6.77 3.53
N VAL A 14 -7.82 6.34 2.38
CA VAL A 14 -6.37 6.34 2.08
C VAL A 14 -5.79 7.75 2.15
N GLU A 15 -6.40 8.72 1.49
CA GLU A 15 -5.89 10.08 1.42
C GLU A 15 -5.83 10.73 2.80
N ASP A 16 -6.89 10.59 3.59
CA ASP A 16 -6.98 11.16 4.93
C ASP A 16 -6.04 10.46 5.92
N ALA A 17 -5.85 9.15 5.78
CA ALA A 17 -4.87 8.40 6.57
C ALA A 17 -3.44 8.88 6.29
N LEU A 18 -3.09 9.10 5.02
CA LEU A 18 -1.77 9.62 4.63
C LEU A 18 -1.57 11.05 5.11
N LYS A 19 -2.56 11.94 4.93
CA LYS A 19 -2.49 13.33 5.44
C LYS A 19 -2.25 13.37 6.95
N TRP A 20 -2.94 12.50 7.70
CA TRP A 20 -2.73 12.40 9.13
C TRP A 20 -1.33 11.88 9.48
N ALA A 21 -0.86 10.82 8.83
CA ALA A 21 0.44 10.21 9.10
C ALA A 21 1.60 11.17 8.84
N PHE A 22 1.47 12.05 7.84
CA PHE A 22 2.48 13.07 7.49
C PHE A 22 2.22 14.45 8.13
N SER A 23 1.24 14.57 9.03
CA SER A 23 0.96 15.84 9.71
C SER A 23 2.07 16.24 10.69
N GLU A 24 2.17 17.54 11.00
CA GLU A 24 3.12 18.04 12.00
C GLU A 24 2.91 17.40 13.39
N GLU A 25 1.68 16.95 13.71
CA GLU A 25 1.37 16.26 14.97
C GLU A 25 2.00 14.86 15.06
N MET A 26 2.22 14.21 13.91
CA MET A 26 2.76 12.86 13.81
C MET A 26 4.25 12.82 13.47
N LYS A 27 4.84 13.95 13.06
CA LYS A 27 6.22 14.07 12.60
C LYS A 27 7.27 13.45 13.52
N GLU A 28 7.11 13.62 14.83
CA GLU A 28 8.03 13.10 15.85
C GLU A 28 7.60 11.75 16.44
N LYS A 29 6.57 11.12 15.85
CA LYS A 29 5.99 9.86 16.31
C LYS A 29 6.27 8.76 15.29
N LEU A 30 6.48 7.55 15.79
CA LEU A 30 6.43 6.35 14.95
C LEU A 30 4.97 6.03 14.64
N VAL A 31 4.63 6.02 13.35
CA VAL A 31 3.28 5.78 12.84
C VAL A 31 3.22 4.44 12.11
N PHE A 32 2.20 3.64 12.42
CA PHE A 32 1.85 2.43 11.68
C PHE A 32 0.59 2.66 10.85
N LEU A 33 0.67 2.38 9.55
CA LEU A 33 -0.49 2.32 8.67
C LEU A 33 -0.67 0.88 8.19
N ASP A 34 -1.81 0.28 8.53
CA ASP A 34 -2.18 -1.08 8.13
C ASP A 34 -3.27 -1.00 7.06
N PHE A 35 -2.91 -1.26 5.81
CA PHE A 35 -3.83 -1.21 4.67
C PHE A 35 -4.36 -2.61 4.36
N ARG A 36 -5.68 -2.75 4.38
CA ARG A 36 -6.32 -3.96 3.88
C ARG A 36 -6.42 -3.89 2.36
N THR A 37 -5.71 -4.79 1.69
CA THR A 37 -5.73 -4.91 0.23
C THR A 37 -6.39 -6.22 -0.20
N ASP A 38 -6.86 -6.26 -1.45
CA ASP A 38 -7.19 -7.53 -2.08
C ASP A 38 -5.91 -8.38 -2.20
N GLN A 39 -6.00 -9.63 -1.75
CA GLN A 39 -4.88 -10.58 -1.74
C GLN A 39 -4.78 -11.38 -3.04
N THR A 40 -5.77 -11.25 -3.94
CA THR A 40 -5.82 -11.96 -5.22
C THR A 40 -5.18 -11.17 -6.37
N GLU A 41 -4.93 -9.87 -6.16
CA GLU A 41 -4.28 -8.99 -7.11
C GLU A 41 -2.79 -9.34 -7.28
N ASN A 42 -2.32 -9.31 -8.54
CA ASN A 42 -0.95 -9.67 -8.91
C ASN A 42 -0.14 -8.44 -9.34
N VAL A 43 1.18 -8.60 -9.42
CA VAL A 43 2.09 -7.53 -9.88
C VAL A 43 2.28 -7.61 -11.39
N TYR A 44 2.04 -6.49 -12.07
CA TYR A 44 2.20 -6.36 -13.51
C TYR A 44 3.06 -5.14 -13.89
N PRO A 45 3.75 -5.19 -15.04
CA PRO A 45 3.78 -6.30 -16.00
C PRO A 45 4.58 -7.51 -15.50
N MET A 46 4.24 -8.70 -16.00
CA MET A 46 4.87 -9.98 -15.65
C MET A 46 5.37 -10.72 -16.89
N ILE A 47 6.60 -11.26 -16.84
CA ILE A 47 7.11 -12.19 -17.85
C ILE A 47 7.07 -13.59 -17.23
N PRO A 48 6.27 -14.52 -17.78
CA PRO A 48 6.19 -15.87 -17.22
C PRO A 48 7.55 -16.60 -17.32
N GLY A 49 7.76 -17.56 -16.42
CA GLY A 49 8.99 -18.37 -16.42
C GLY A 49 9.24 -19.03 -17.77
N GLY A 50 10.44 -18.82 -18.32
CA GLY A 50 10.85 -19.40 -19.61
C GLY A 50 10.33 -18.67 -20.84
N LYS A 51 9.73 -17.48 -20.70
CA LYS A 51 9.21 -16.66 -21.81
C LYS A 51 10.12 -15.49 -22.16
N GLY A 52 9.98 -14.98 -23.38
CA GLY A 52 10.69 -13.80 -23.86
C GLY A 52 10.04 -12.48 -23.43
N LEU A 53 10.78 -11.37 -23.55
CA LEU A 53 10.27 -10.00 -23.28
C LEU A 53 9.02 -9.65 -24.12
N SER A 54 8.91 -10.23 -25.31
CA SER A 54 7.76 -10.05 -26.21
C SER A 54 6.48 -10.74 -25.72
N GLU A 55 6.56 -11.63 -24.72
CA GLU A 55 5.45 -12.41 -24.17
C GLU A 55 5.00 -11.87 -22.79
N MET A 56 5.16 -10.56 -22.59
CA MET A 56 4.80 -9.86 -21.36
C MET A 56 3.28 -9.80 -21.16
N ILE A 57 2.83 -10.13 -19.94
CA ILE A 57 1.45 -9.97 -19.48
C ILE A 57 1.32 -8.61 -18.78
N LEU A 58 0.29 -7.84 -19.09
CA LEU A 58 0.10 -6.46 -18.60
C LEU A 58 -1.09 -6.30 -17.63
N VAL A 59 -1.67 -7.40 -17.13
CA VAL A 59 -3.00 -7.39 -16.47
C VAL A 59 -3.13 -8.33 -15.30
#